data_AF-A0A929K6C6-F1
#
_entry.id   AF-A0A929K6C6-F1
#
_cell.length_a   1.000
_cell.length_b   1.000
_cell.length_c   1.000
_cell.angle_alpha   90.00
_cell.angle_beta   90.00
_cell.angle_gamma   90.00
#
_symmetry.space_group_name_H-M   'P 1'
#
loop_
_entity.id
_entity.type
_entity.pdbx_description
1 polymer ?
#
loop_
_entity_poly.entity_id
_entity_poly.type
_entity_poly.pdbx_seq_one_letter_code
_entity_poly.pdbx_strand_id
1 'polypeptide(L)'
;MKGKTYLSIGETHWVDGRAKTTILKYLGSAEKVYQVFLGLDKEETEYHRRYLFAAPLALHQIAEEIRLIETINRHTKKRVQGFSVGEYIHIITLNRALYPRSKKGIRKWYERTILPFILRIPPEKLTSQAFWDHMEYLNEEEIERIEKELSSRII
;
A
#
# COMPACT_ATOMS: atom_id res chain seq x y z
N MET A 1 24.38 42.26 -3.67
CA MET A 1 23.56 41.08 -4.06
C MET A 1 23.25 40.28 -2.81
N LYS A 2 21.98 40.07 -2.45
CA LYS A 2 21.60 39.21 -1.32
C LYS A 2 21.76 37.74 -1.75
N GLY A 3 22.68 37.01 -1.14
CA GLY A 3 22.87 35.57 -1.39
C GLY A 3 21.63 34.80 -0.95
N LYS A 4 21.20 33.82 -1.76
CA LYS A 4 20.12 32.89 -1.39
C LYS A 4 20.76 31.64 -0.76
N THR A 5 20.26 31.24 0.40
CA THR A 5 20.67 30.02 1.08
C THR A 5 19.89 28.82 0.55
N TYR A 6 20.59 27.74 0.24
CA TYR A 6 20.02 26.52 -0.30
C TYR A 6 20.40 25.32 0.56
N LEU A 7 19.49 24.35 0.67
CA LEU A 7 19.63 23.16 1.51
C LEU A 7 19.73 21.91 0.65
N SER A 8 20.55 20.96 1.11
CA SER A 8 20.71 19.65 0.50
C SER A 8 20.97 18.60 1.58
N ILE A 9 20.54 17.37 1.32
CA ILE A 9 20.87 16.20 2.13
C ILE A 9 22.16 15.62 1.56
N GLY A 10 23.21 15.63 2.37
CA GLY A 10 24.47 14.99 2.07
C GLY A 10 24.73 13.81 3.01
N GLU A 11 25.38 12.79 2.49
CA GLU A 11 25.91 11.69 3.29
C GLU A 11 27.44 11.72 3.21
N THR A 12 28.11 11.57 4.35
CA THR A 12 29.57 11.62 4.41
C THR A 12 30.12 10.23 4.67
N HIS A 13 31.01 9.79 3.80
CA HIS A 13 31.67 8.48 3.88
C HIS A 13 33.18 8.66 3.88
N TRP A 14 33.91 7.73 4.50
CA TRP A 14 35.36 7.68 4.43
C TRP A 14 35.81 6.84 3.25
N VAL A 15 36.64 7.40 2.38
CA VAL A 15 37.25 6.71 1.23
C VAL A 15 38.73 7.06 1.22
N ASP A 16 39.60 6.03 1.22
CA ASP A 16 41.06 6.18 1.21
C ASP A 16 41.61 7.16 2.27
N GLY A 17 41.07 7.07 3.49
CA GLY A 17 41.52 7.89 4.62
C GLY A 17 41.07 9.36 4.56
N ARG A 18 40.14 9.74 3.68
CA ARG A 18 39.55 11.08 3.62
C ARG A 18 38.03 11.04 3.66
N ALA A 19 37.43 11.98 4.38
CA ALA A 19 35.98 12.16 4.40
C ALA A 19 35.52 12.76 3.06
N LYS A 20 34.51 12.13 2.44
CA LYS A 20 33.90 12.55 1.18
C LYS A 20 32.39 12.64 1.37
N THR A 21 31.84 13.82 1.10
CA THR A 21 30.39 14.06 1.16
C THR A 21 29.77 13.90 -0.22
N THR A 22 28.77 13.05 -0.34
CA THR A 22 27.93 12.89 -1.53
C THR A 22 26.60 13.58 -1.28
N ILE A 23 26.21 14.50 -2.16
CA ILE A 23 24.87 15.09 -2.10
C ILE A 23 23.87 14.06 -2.62
N LEU A 24 23.02 13.56 -1.73
CA LEU A 24 21.97 12.60 -2.05
C LEU A 24 20.76 13.29 -2.69
N LYS A 25 20.39 14.46 -2.18
CA LYS A 25 19.20 15.17 -2.65
C LYS A 25 19.27 16.67 -2.39
N TYR A 26 18.91 17.45 -3.40
CA TYR A 26 18.69 18.88 -3.26
C TYR A 26 17.28 19.18 -2.73
N LEU A 27 17.17 20.02 -1.71
CA LEU A 27 15.91 20.35 -1.05
C LEU A 27 15.34 21.72 -1.46
N GLY A 28 16.09 22.54 -2.20
CA GLY A 28 15.67 23.89 -2.58
C GLY A 28 16.14 24.96 -1.59
N SER A 29 15.52 26.14 -1.64
CA SER A 29 15.91 27.27 -0.78
C SER A 29 15.54 27.02 0.68
N ALA A 30 16.34 27.53 1.62
CA ALA A 30 16.05 27.44 3.05
C ALA A 30 14.66 27.96 3.42
N GLU A 31 14.22 29.05 2.77
CA GLU A 31 12.88 29.61 2.94
C GLU A 31 11.78 28.60 2.58
N LYS A 32 11.84 28.01 1.38
CA LYS A 32 10.87 27.00 0.94
C LYS A 32 10.81 25.81 1.91
N VAL A 33 11.96 25.28 2.32
CA VAL A 33 12.02 24.15 3.28
C VAL A 33 11.41 24.53 4.62
N TYR A 34 11.64 25.75 5.10
CA TYR A 34 11.05 26.27 6.33
C TYR A 34 9.53 26.40 6.23
N GLN A 35 9.02 26.92 5.11
CA GLN A 35 7.57 27.03 4.86
C GLN A 35 6.89 25.64 4.80
N VAL A 36 7.53 24.65 4.18
CA VAL A 36 7.05 23.25 4.20
C VAL A 36 7.03 22.69 5.62
N PHE A 37 8.10 22.89 6.39
CA PHE A 37 8.20 22.38 7.76
C PHE A 37 7.14 22.97 8.69
N LEU A 38 6.80 24.26 8.52
CA LEU A 38 5.72 24.92 9.26
C LEU A 38 4.32 24.65 8.69
N GLY A 39 4.19 23.88 7.61
CA GLY A 39 2.92 23.61 6.94
C GLY A 39 2.30 24.83 6.26
N LEU A 40 3.08 25.89 6.05
CA LEU A 40 2.67 27.13 5.40
C LEU A 40 2.67 26.99 3.87
N ASP A 41 3.43 26.03 3.35
CA ASP A 41 3.39 25.63 1.95
C ASP A 41 2.36 24.51 1.75
N LYS A 42 1.10 24.88 1.51
CA LYS A 42 0.00 23.90 1.37
C LYS A 42 0.22 22.92 0.22
N GLU A 43 0.81 23.35 -0.89
CA GLU A 43 0.96 22.53 -2.09
C GLU A 43 1.99 21.40 -1.88
N GLU A 44 3.15 21.68 -1.26
CA GLU A 44 4.14 20.64 -0.93
C GLU A 44 3.77 19.85 0.33
N THR A 45 3.17 20.47 1.34
CA THR A 45 2.74 19.79 2.58
C THR A 45 1.58 18.82 2.32
N GLU A 46 0.68 19.11 1.37
CA GLU A 46 -0.30 18.12 0.88
C GLU A 46 0.33 17.01 0.01
N TYR A 47 1.46 17.29 -0.65
CA TYR A 47 2.19 16.33 -1.47
C TYR A 47 3.04 15.34 -0.67
N HIS A 48 3.24 15.56 0.65
CA HIS A 48 3.63 14.48 1.55
C HIS A 48 2.56 13.39 1.47
N ARG A 49 2.78 12.40 0.58
CA ARG A 49 1.87 11.34 0.17
C ARG A 49 0.97 10.97 1.35
N ARG A 50 -0.27 11.48 1.33
CA ARG A 50 -1.30 11.11 2.30
C ARG A 50 -1.62 9.64 2.06
N TYR A 51 -0.83 8.77 2.68
CA TYR A 51 -1.12 7.35 2.72
C TYR A 51 -2.41 7.18 3.53
N LEU A 52 -3.41 6.54 2.93
CA LEU A 52 -4.60 6.09 3.64
C LEU A 52 -4.14 5.02 4.64
N PHE A 53 -4.03 5.42 5.91
CA PHE A 53 -3.50 4.58 6.96
C PHE A 53 -4.61 3.98 7.82
N ALA A 54 -5.37 4.83 8.51
CA ALA A 54 -6.28 4.41 9.58
C ALA A 54 -7.37 3.43 9.09
N ALA A 55 -8.14 3.82 8.07
CA ALA A 55 -9.26 3.00 7.62
C ALA A 55 -8.84 1.67 6.98
N PRO A 56 -7.84 1.61 6.07
CA PRO A 56 -7.34 0.32 5.55
C PRO A 56 -6.71 -0.56 6.64
N LEU A 57 -6.02 0.02 7.63
CA LEU A 57 -5.46 -0.73 8.75
C LEU A 57 -6.57 -1.33 9.62
N ALA A 58 -7.56 -0.53 10.02
CA ALA A 58 -8.66 -0.99 10.87
C ALA A 58 -9.44 -2.14 10.22
N LEU A 59 -9.79 -2.00 8.93
CA LEU A 59 -10.47 -3.09 8.21
C LEU A 59 -9.55 -4.30 7.98
N HIS A 60 -8.24 -4.10 7.84
CA HIS A 60 -7.30 -5.21 7.79
C HIS A 60 -7.26 -5.99 9.11
N GLN A 61 -7.23 -5.30 10.26
CA GLN A 61 -7.26 -5.94 11.57
C GLN A 61 -8.55 -6.75 11.77
N ILE A 62 -9.71 -6.21 11.38
CA ILE A 62 -10.97 -6.96 11.40
C ILE A 62 -10.87 -8.21 10.51
N ALA A 63 -10.29 -8.08 9.31
CA ALA A 63 -10.10 -9.21 8.40
C ALA A 63 -9.17 -10.29 8.99
N GLU A 64 -8.15 -9.91 9.76
CA GLU A 64 -7.28 -10.83 10.50
C GLU A 64 -8.04 -11.52 11.64
N GLU A 65 -8.84 -10.78 12.41
CA GLU A 65 -9.66 -11.33 13.51
C GLU A 65 -10.62 -12.41 13.03
N ILE A 66 -11.31 -12.17 11.90
CA ILE A 66 -12.21 -13.16 11.28
C ILE A 66 -11.47 -14.19 10.41
N ARG A 67 -10.15 -14.09 10.30
CA ARG A 67 -9.29 -14.97 9.48
C ARG A 67 -9.76 -15.07 8.03
N LEU A 68 -10.06 -13.92 7.42
CA LEU A 68 -10.65 -13.83 6.09
C LEU A 68 -9.76 -14.47 5.03
N ILE A 69 -8.47 -14.10 5.01
CA ILE A 69 -7.51 -14.57 4.01
C ILE A 69 -7.33 -16.09 4.11
N GLU A 70 -7.18 -16.59 5.33
CA GLU A 70 -7.00 -18.01 5.61
C GLU A 70 -8.23 -18.82 5.22
N THR A 71 -9.43 -18.32 5.52
CA THR A 71 -10.69 -18.97 5.18
C THR A 71 -10.84 -19.09 3.66
N ILE A 72 -10.59 -18.00 2.92
CA ILE A 72 -10.64 -18.03 1.45
C ILE A 72 -9.59 -19.00 0.89
N ASN A 73 -8.35 -18.91 1.38
CA ASN A 73 -7.26 -19.77 0.92
C ASN A 73 -7.54 -21.26 1.18
N ARG A 74 -8.24 -21.60 2.28
CA ARG A 74 -8.62 -22.98 2.62
C ARG A 74 -9.56 -23.59 1.58
N HIS A 75 -10.47 -22.80 1.03
CA HIS A 75 -11.48 -23.26 0.07
C HIS A 75 -11.04 -23.14 -1.39
N THR A 76 -10.01 -22.34 -1.68
CA THR A 76 -9.47 -22.21 -3.05
C THR A 76 -8.28 -23.14 -3.30
N LYS A 77 -8.23 -23.80 -4.46
CA LYS A 77 -7.18 -24.78 -4.83
C LYS A 77 -5.98 -24.18 -5.57
N LYS A 78 -5.67 -22.90 -5.36
CA LYS A 78 -4.55 -22.24 -6.04
C LYS A 78 -3.21 -22.80 -5.51
N ARG A 79 -2.27 -23.10 -6.42
CA ARG A 79 -0.90 -23.48 -6.05
C ARG A 79 -0.21 -22.34 -5.30
N VAL A 80 0.70 -22.67 -4.38
CA VAL A 80 1.47 -21.69 -3.58
C VAL A 80 2.51 -20.98 -4.45
N GLN A 81 2.05 -20.00 -5.23
CA GLN A 81 2.88 -19.16 -6.10
C GLN A 81 2.34 -17.73 -6.14
N GLY A 82 3.23 -16.77 -5.88
CA GLY A 82 2.85 -15.36 -5.76
C GLY A 82 1.94 -15.12 -4.56
N PHE A 83 1.11 -14.08 -4.63
CA PHE A 83 0.10 -13.80 -3.62
C PHE A 83 -1.13 -14.69 -3.83
N SER A 84 -1.85 -14.99 -2.76
CA SER A 84 -2.94 -15.96 -2.71
C SER A 84 -4.27 -15.40 -3.23
N VAL A 85 -5.26 -16.29 -3.40
CA VAL A 85 -6.65 -15.86 -3.70
C VAL A 85 -7.19 -15.01 -2.56
N GLY A 86 -7.04 -15.47 -1.31
CA GLY A 86 -7.42 -14.71 -0.13
C GLY A 86 -6.80 -13.31 -0.05
N GLU A 87 -5.51 -13.17 -0.34
CA GLU A 87 -4.85 -11.86 -0.35
C GLU A 87 -5.42 -10.93 -1.43
N TYR A 88 -5.68 -11.45 -2.63
CA TYR A 88 -6.29 -10.63 -3.68
C TYR A 88 -7.73 -10.22 -3.34
N ILE A 89 -8.54 -11.17 -2.84
CA ILE A 89 -9.91 -10.90 -2.41
C ILE A 89 -9.95 -9.89 -1.28
N HIS A 90 -9.06 -10.03 -0.30
CA HIS A 90 -8.91 -9.07 0.78
C HIS A 90 -8.66 -7.65 0.25
N ILE A 91 -7.71 -7.48 -0.68
CA ILE A 91 -7.42 -6.17 -1.29
C ILE A 91 -8.65 -5.58 -1.99
N ILE A 92 -9.38 -6.36 -2.80
CA ILE A 92 -10.54 -5.84 -3.52
C ILE A 92 -11.74 -5.60 -2.59
N THR A 93 -11.89 -6.37 -1.51
CA THR A 93 -12.90 -6.16 -0.47
C THR A 93 -12.64 -4.86 0.27
N LEU A 94 -11.39 -4.61 0.70
CA LEU A 94 -11.00 -3.34 1.30
C LEU A 94 -11.17 -2.16 0.32
N ASN A 95 -10.82 -2.34 -0.95
CA ASN A 95 -11.07 -1.33 -1.97
C ASN A 95 -12.57 -1.01 -2.08
N ARG A 96 -13.41 -2.06 -2.11
CA ARG A 96 -14.85 -1.90 -2.23
C ARG A 96 -15.47 -1.23 -1.00
N ALA A 97 -14.95 -1.48 0.19
CA ALA A 97 -15.44 -0.88 1.42
C ALA A 97 -15.05 0.60 1.57
N LEU A 98 -13.84 0.99 1.14
CA LEU A 98 -13.28 2.30 1.42
C LEU A 98 -13.29 3.27 0.24
N TYR A 99 -13.02 2.76 -0.96
CA TYR A 99 -12.83 3.61 -2.14
C TYR A 99 -13.14 2.80 -3.41
N PRO A 100 -14.43 2.55 -3.72
CA PRO A 100 -14.82 1.72 -4.86
C PRO A 100 -14.22 2.25 -6.15
N ARG A 101 -13.40 1.44 -6.83
CA ARG A 101 -12.79 1.79 -8.10
C ARG A 101 -12.96 0.69 -9.14
N SER A 102 -12.80 1.06 -10.41
CA SER A 102 -12.65 0.09 -11.49
C SER A 102 -11.42 -0.79 -11.26
N LYS A 103 -11.35 -1.96 -11.91
CA LYS A 103 -10.20 -2.88 -11.83
C LYS A 103 -8.85 -2.16 -12.05
N LYS A 104 -8.81 -1.22 -13.01
CA LYS A 104 -7.64 -0.38 -13.29
C LYS A 104 -7.31 0.63 -12.17
N GLY A 105 -8.31 1.03 -11.39
CA GLY A 105 -8.15 1.99 -10.29
C GLY A 105 -7.71 1.36 -8.97
N ILE A 106 -7.83 0.03 -8.79
CA ILE A 106 -7.45 -0.68 -7.56
C ILE A 106 -5.96 -0.49 -7.27
N ARG A 107 -5.07 -0.65 -8.27
CA ARG A 107 -3.63 -0.42 -8.12
C ARG A 107 -3.31 0.98 -7.60
N LYS A 108 -3.89 2.02 -8.21
CA LYS A 108 -3.67 3.43 -7.83
C LYS A 108 -4.20 3.76 -6.44
N TRP A 109 -5.22 3.06 -5.98
CA TRP A 109 -5.69 3.18 -4.62
C TRP A 109 -4.74 2.45 -3.67
N TYR A 110 -4.41 1.19 -3.96
CA TYR A 110 -3.56 0.34 -3.14
C TYR A 110 -2.17 0.95 -2.88
N GLU A 111 -1.52 1.52 -3.91
CA GLU A 111 -0.21 2.19 -3.80
C GLU A 111 -0.21 3.38 -2.81
N ARG A 112 -1.38 3.93 -2.52
CA ARG A 112 -1.60 5.07 -1.63
C ARG A 112 -2.14 4.64 -0.26
N THR A 113 -2.14 3.35 0.07
CA THR A 113 -2.57 2.84 1.38
C THR A 113 -1.39 2.30 2.18
N ILE A 114 -1.62 1.89 3.43
CA ILE A 114 -0.65 1.13 4.23
C ILE A 114 -0.49 -0.33 3.78
N LEU A 115 -1.44 -0.87 3.00
CA LEU A 115 -1.51 -2.28 2.65
C LEU A 115 -0.27 -2.85 1.92
N PRO A 116 0.43 -2.13 1.02
CA PRO A 116 1.69 -2.62 0.42
C PRO A 116 2.76 -2.98 1.44
N PHE A 117 2.81 -2.26 2.56
CA PHE A 117 3.79 -2.52 3.62
C PHE A 117 3.43 -3.74 4.46
N ILE A 118 2.12 -3.96 4.66
CA ILE A 118 1.58 -5.06 5.46
C ILE A 118 1.62 -6.37 4.67
N LEU A 119 1.02 -6.38 3.47
CA LEU A 119 0.86 -7.57 2.66
C LEU A 119 2.14 -7.93 1.89
N ARG A 120 3.09 -7.00 1.74
CA ARG A 120 4.33 -7.17 0.96
C ARG A 120 4.08 -7.55 -0.50
N ILE A 121 2.91 -7.21 -1.04
CA ILE A 121 2.54 -7.41 -2.44
C ILE A 121 2.85 -6.12 -3.21
N PRO A 122 3.74 -6.16 -4.23
CA PRO A 122 4.02 -4.99 -5.07
C PRO A 122 2.77 -4.51 -5.81
N PRO A 123 2.42 -3.21 -5.81
CA PRO A 123 1.26 -2.69 -6.52
C PRO A 123 1.20 -3.06 -8.01
N GLU A 124 2.36 -3.24 -8.65
CA GLU A 124 2.54 -3.64 -10.05
C GLU A 124 1.89 -4.99 -10.35
N LYS A 125 1.77 -5.85 -9.33
CA LYS A 125 1.16 -7.18 -9.45
C LYS A 125 -0.37 -7.14 -9.50
N LEU A 126 -1.00 -6.02 -9.11
CA LEU A 126 -2.45 -5.81 -9.18
C LEU A 126 -2.88 -5.39 -10.59
N THR A 127 -2.71 -6.30 -11.55
CA THR A 127 -3.12 -6.09 -12.94
C THR A 127 -4.57 -6.51 -13.17
N SER A 128 -5.18 -6.06 -14.27
CA SER A 128 -6.50 -6.56 -14.67
C SER A 128 -6.50 -8.06 -14.95
N GLN A 129 -5.36 -8.64 -15.36
CA GLN A 129 -5.22 -10.08 -15.57
C GLN A 129 -5.24 -10.81 -14.22
N ALA A 130 -4.48 -10.30 -13.24
CA ALA A 130 -4.49 -10.84 -11.89
C ALA A 130 -5.90 -10.88 -11.29
N PHE A 131 -6.79 -9.93 -11.62
CA PHE A 131 -8.19 -10.04 -11.24
C PHE A 131 -8.81 -11.35 -11.72
N TRP A 132 -8.72 -11.61 -13.02
CA TRP A 132 -9.35 -12.79 -13.63
C TRP A 132 -8.69 -14.07 -13.13
N ASP A 133 -7.36 -14.11 -13.07
CA ASP A 133 -6.61 -15.27 -12.58
C ASP A 133 -7.06 -15.69 -11.17
N HIS A 134 -7.42 -14.76 -10.29
CA HIS A 134 -7.91 -15.08 -8.94
C HIS A 134 -9.41 -15.37 -8.90
N MET A 135 -10.23 -14.73 -9.74
CA MET A 135 -11.67 -15.02 -9.80
C MET A 135 -11.97 -16.42 -10.34
N GLU A 136 -11.09 -17.00 -11.18
CA GLU A 136 -11.25 -18.37 -11.69
C GLU A 136 -11.30 -19.43 -10.57
N TYR A 137 -10.77 -19.13 -9.39
CA TYR A 137 -10.81 -20.03 -8.23
C TYR A 137 -12.07 -19.85 -7.35
N LEU A 138 -13.02 -19.00 -7.75
CA LEU A 138 -14.21 -18.65 -6.97
C LEU A 138 -15.47 -18.86 -7.80
N ASN A 139 -15.85 -20.13 -7.94
CA ASN A 139 -17.18 -20.50 -8.41
C ASN A 139 -18.21 -20.43 -7.27
N GLU A 140 -19.47 -20.70 -7.60
CA GLU A 140 -20.58 -20.67 -6.65
C GLU A 140 -20.38 -21.59 -5.44
N GLU A 141 -19.86 -22.80 -5.65
CA GLU A 141 -19.60 -23.76 -4.56
C GLU A 141 -18.50 -23.27 -3.61
N GLU A 142 -17.42 -22.70 -4.15
CA GLU A 142 -16.31 -22.15 -3.36
C GLU A 142 -16.78 -20.95 -2.54
N ILE A 143 -17.60 -20.08 -3.14
CA ILE A 143 -18.18 -18.91 -2.46
C ILE A 143 -19.09 -19.38 -1.32
N GLU A 144 -19.99 -20.33 -1.56
CA GLU A 144 -20.92 -20.83 -0.53
C GLU A 144 -20.17 -21.43 0.67
N ARG A 145 -19.10 -22.20 0.42
CA ARG A 145 -18.26 -22.77 1.48
C ARG A 145 -17.55 -21.68 2.30
N ILE A 146 -17.02 -20.66 1.63
CA ILE A 146 -16.37 -19.51 2.27
C ILE A 146 -17.38 -18.74 3.14
N GLU A 147 -18.56 -18.43 2.60
CA GLU A 147 -19.63 -17.72 3.31
C GLU A 147 -20.09 -18.49 4.55
N LYS A 148 -20.27 -19.81 4.43
CA LYS A 148 -20.65 -20.67 5.54
C LYS A 148 -19.60 -20.68 6.66
N GLU A 149 -18.32 -20.81 6.32
CA GLU A 149 -17.24 -20.77 7.33
C GLU A 149 -17.14 -19.38 7.97
N LEU A 150 -17.18 -18.30 7.20
CA LEU A 150 -17.12 -16.93 7.73
C LEU A 150 -18.30 -16.62 8.65
N SER A 151 -19.51 -17.05 8.30
CA SER A 151 -20.71 -16.82 9.11
C SER A 151 -20.59 -17.43 10.51
N SER A 152 -19.93 -18.59 10.63
CA SER A 152 -19.68 -19.23 11.93
C SER A 152 -18.68 -18.50 12.83
N ARG A 153 -17.96 -17.51 12.29
CA ARG A 153 -16.97 -16.71 13.04
C ARG A 153 -17.49 -15.33 13.44
N ILE A 154 -18.51 -14.84 12.74
CA ILE A 154 -19.07 -13.49 12.94
C ILE A 154 -20.29 -13.53 13.87
N ILE A 155 -21.00 -14.65 13.91
CA ILE A 155 -22.21 -14.88 14.71
C ILE A 155 -21.87 -15.62 16.01
#